data_AF-A0A9X2NC05-F1
#
_entry.id   AF-A0A9X2NC05-F1
#
_cell.length_a   1.000
_cell.length_b   1.000
_cell.length_c   1.000
_cell.angle_alpha   90.00
_cell.angle_beta   90.00
_cell.angle_gamma   90.00
#
_symmetry.space_group_name_H-M   'P 1'
#
loop_
_entity.id
_entity.type
_entity.pdbx_description
1 polymer ?
#
loop_
_entity_poly.entity_id
_entity_poly.type
_entity_poly.pdbx_seq_one_letter_code
_entity_poly.pdbx_strand_id
1 'polypeptide(L)'
;MTIASPAPPWLLFWFVTAVGWTAPRQFPFWRDTVLDVLGATPNPATTVPGSDLLRVAGLVDLVPAFVLLAAVVTVAGAGVRGRLVERRYRLDGFPTPTLAAITGYAKAQLPTVEVRANLRRTDLLAFAYLRRPRRPRLAVFAPLVVLWRRDRAAAEAVVRHELAHCRQGDTLLSGATSPLAFVVRHWPGLFVWTAVVPVGAVWFAAVLDGAGYAGGEVGSGLGLMLLTALGSLLAAVTLPVAGSWSAEFAADHVAGAAAATRLGVPKTRRVTARLTHPPMALRRRLLDAGPRATALAAIACYPVGWLVQLGWLLLAANAAWLQLGESGTQRALGLWVAAGWPVWTAAAVFGAAWPVLRRPWARLVGG
;
A
#
# COMPACT_ATOMS: atom_id res chain seq x y z
N MET A 1 30.99 -1.62 -4.81
CA MET A 1 30.06 -1.75 -5.97
C MET A 1 28.63 -1.73 -5.43
N THR A 2 27.83 -0.71 -5.76
CA THR A 2 26.46 -0.56 -5.25
C THR A 2 25.50 -1.45 -6.04
N ILE A 3 24.83 -2.38 -5.36
CA ILE A 3 23.77 -3.20 -5.97
C ILE A 3 22.57 -2.28 -6.23
N ALA A 4 22.24 -2.07 -7.51
CA ALA A 4 21.08 -1.30 -7.92
C ALA A 4 19.79 -2.11 -7.70
N SER A 5 18.69 -1.42 -7.42
CA SER A 5 17.39 -2.10 -7.25
C SER A 5 16.98 -2.85 -8.53
N PRO A 6 16.51 -4.10 -8.42
CA PRO A 6 16.13 -4.91 -9.58
C PRO A 6 14.80 -4.46 -10.20
N ALA A 7 13.93 -3.81 -9.43
CA ALA A 7 12.57 -3.46 -9.85
C ALA A 7 12.36 -1.95 -9.96
N PRO A 8 11.47 -1.50 -10.85
CA PRO A 8 11.03 -0.10 -10.86
C PRO A 8 10.37 0.29 -9.54
N PRO A 9 10.32 1.59 -9.20
CA PRO A 9 9.59 2.10 -8.04
C PRO A 9 8.08 2.03 -8.30
N TRP A 10 7.52 0.82 -8.33
CA TRP A 10 6.14 0.56 -8.71
C TRP A 10 5.11 1.29 -7.85
N LEU A 11 5.40 1.49 -6.56
CA LEU A 11 4.53 2.27 -5.67
C LEU A 11 4.45 3.74 -6.11
N LEU A 12 5.56 4.33 -6.55
CA LEU A 12 5.56 5.69 -7.08
C LEU A 12 4.92 5.77 -8.47
N PHE A 13 5.17 4.78 -9.32
CA PHE A 13 4.50 4.66 -10.61
C PHE A 13 2.97 4.59 -10.45
N TRP A 14 2.49 3.76 -9.52
CA TRP A 14 1.08 3.72 -9.13
C TRP A 14 0.59 5.10 -8.70
N PHE A 15 1.30 5.78 -7.79
CA PHE A 15 0.87 7.10 -7.32
C PHE A 15 0.76 8.12 -8.46
N VAL A 16 1.76 8.21 -9.32
CA VAL A 16 1.78 9.16 -10.45
C VAL A 16 0.64 8.86 -11.42
N THR A 17 0.43 7.59 -11.77
CA THR A 17 -0.67 7.20 -12.68
C THR A 17 -2.04 7.35 -12.01
N ALA A 18 -2.17 7.06 -10.72
CA ALA A 18 -3.41 7.25 -9.99
C ALA A 18 -3.81 8.74 -9.94
N VAL A 19 -2.86 9.65 -9.67
CA VAL A 19 -3.11 11.10 -9.66
C VAL A 19 -3.34 11.64 -11.07
N GLY A 20 -2.47 11.31 -12.03
CA GLY A 20 -2.47 11.92 -13.36
C GLY A 20 -3.48 11.32 -14.34
N TRP A 21 -3.91 10.07 -14.12
CA TRP A 21 -4.78 9.34 -15.05
C TRP A 21 -6.09 8.89 -14.41
N THR A 22 -6.03 8.22 -13.25
CA THR A 22 -7.22 7.64 -12.63
C THR A 22 -8.11 8.71 -12.00
N ALA A 23 -7.54 9.62 -11.22
CA ALA A 23 -8.31 10.63 -10.47
C ALA A 23 -9.17 11.52 -11.38
N PRO A 24 -8.66 12.10 -12.48
CA PRO A 24 -9.47 12.98 -13.33
C PRO A 24 -10.68 12.27 -13.95
N ARG A 25 -10.55 10.98 -14.26
CA ARG A 25 -11.62 10.16 -14.84
C ARG A 25 -12.65 9.71 -13.82
N GLN A 26 -12.21 9.49 -12.58
CA GLN A 26 -13.08 9.03 -11.49
C GLN A 26 -13.71 10.19 -10.71
N PHE A 27 -13.21 11.42 -10.88
CA PHE A 27 -13.69 12.58 -10.14
C PHE A 27 -15.19 12.85 -10.28
N PRO A 28 -15.81 12.77 -11.48
CA PRO A 28 -17.26 12.95 -11.60
C PRO A 28 -18.03 11.93 -10.75
N PHE A 29 -17.63 10.66 -10.82
CA PHE A 29 -18.23 9.58 -10.02
C PHE A 29 -18.07 9.82 -8.51
N TRP A 30 -16.88 10.23 -8.05
CA TRP A 30 -16.66 10.56 -6.64
C TRP A 30 -17.49 11.75 -6.17
N ARG A 31 -17.60 12.79 -7.00
CA ARG A 31 -18.45 13.95 -6.72
C ARG A 31 -19.90 13.52 -6.58
N ASP A 32 -20.40 12.73 -7.53
CA ASP A 32 -21.80 12.31 -7.54
C ASP A 32 -22.09 11.39 -6.34
N THR A 33 -21.14 10.52 -5.95
CA THR A 33 -21.23 9.71 -4.72
C THR A 33 -21.27 10.57 -3.46
N VAL A 34 -20.47 11.64 -3.37
CA VAL A 34 -20.51 12.58 -2.23
C VAL A 34 -21.86 13.30 -2.18
N LEU A 35 -22.37 13.76 -3.31
CA LEU A 35 -23.69 14.40 -3.40
C LEU A 35 -24.81 13.43 -2.99
N ASP A 36 -24.68 12.16 -3.35
CA ASP A 36 -25.62 11.11 -2.94
C ASP A 36 -25.59 10.83 -1.45
N VAL A 37 -24.42 10.71 -0.84
CA VAL A 37 -24.28 10.57 0.61
C VAL A 37 -24.84 11.78 1.37
N LEU A 38 -24.73 12.98 0.81
CA LEU A 38 -25.25 14.22 1.40
C LEU A 38 -26.75 14.43 1.20
N GLY A 39 -27.45 13.53 0.50
CA GLY A 39 -28.89 13.66 0.22
C GLY A 39 -29.22 14.69 -0.86
N ALA A 40 -28.24 15.16 -1.64
CA ALA A 40 -28.46 16.14 -2.70
C ALA A 40 -29.10 15.52 -3.96
N THR A 41 -29.05 14.20 -4.09
CA THR A 41 -29.75 13.41 -5.12
C THR A 41 -31.00 12.74 -4.52
N PRO A 42 -32.09 12.59 -5.30
CA PRO A 42 -33.25 11.80 -4.87
C PRO A 42 -32.87 10.36 -4.52
N ASN A 43 -33.47 9.79 -3.46
CA ASN A 43 -33.23 8.39 -3.09
C ASN A 43 -34.02 7.50 -4.05
N PRO A 44 -33.38 6.68 -4.91
CA PRO A 44 -34.12 5.81 -5.82
C PRO A 44 -34.90 4.70 -5.08
N ALA A 45 -34.55 4.43 -3.82
CA ALA A 45 -35.15 3.39 -2.98
C ALA A 45 -36.00 3.99 -1.83
N THR A 46 -36.63 5.16 -2.01
CA THR A 46 -37.51 5.78 -1.00
C THR A 46 -38.60 4.84 -0.47
N THR A 47 -39.01 3.84 -1.26
CA THR A 47 -40.02 2.84 -0.90
C THR A 47 -39.51 1.75 0.06
N VAL A 48 -38.19 1.63 0.25
CA VAL A 48 -37.57 0.64 1.15
C VAL A 48 -37.31 1.29 2.51
N PRO A 49 -37.86 0.77 3.62
CA PRO A 49 -37.58 1.26 4.96
C PRO A 49 -36.07 1.32 5.25
N GLY A 50 -35.60 2.46 5.76
CA GLY A 50 -34.19 2.66 6.09
C GLY A 50 -33.25 2.79 4.89
N SER A 51 -33.75 2.96 3.66
CA SER A 51 -32.93 3.10 2.46
C SER A 51 -31.95 4.27 2.48
N ASP A 52 -32.22 5.32 3.26
CA ASP A 52 -31.24 6.41 3.46
C ASP A 52 -29.96 5.91 4.16
N LEU A 53 -30.03 4.84 4.95
CA LEU A 53 -28.83 4.19 5.51
C LEU A 53 -27.98 3.54 4.40
N LEU A 54 -28.59 3.09 3.29
CA LEU A 54 -27.83 2.51 2.18
C LEU A 54 -26.96 3.54 1.45
N ARG A 55 -27.30 4.84 1.54
CA ARG A 55 -26.41 5.91 1.05
C ARG A 55 -25.07 5.90 1.77
N VAL A 56 -25.05 5.53 3.07
CA VAL A 56 -23.80 5.37 3.84
C VAL A 56 -22.94 4.24 3.27
N ALA A 57 -23.54 3.21 2.69
CA ALA A 57 -22.80 2.15 2.00
C ALA A 57 -22.09 2.63 0.73
N GLY A 58 -22.60 3.69 0.09
CA GLY A 58 -21.90 4.39 -0.99
C GLY A 58 -20.56 5.02 -0.56
N LEU A 59 -20.29 5.21 0.74
CA LEU A 59 -18.97 5.66 1.21
C LEU A 59 -17.85 4.67 0.86
N VAL A 60 -18.15 3.40 0.62
CA VAL A 60 -17.15 2.43 0.13
C VAL A 60 -16.59 2.84 -1.24
N ASP A 61 -17.42 3.42 -2.10
CA ASP A 61 -17.02 3.84 -3.44
C ASP A 61 -16.09 5.07 -3.40
N LEU A 62 -16.01 5.76 -2.27
CA LEU A 62 -15.05 6.83 -2.01
C LEU A 62 -13.70 6.32 -1.47
N VAL A 63 -13.55 5.04 -1.16
CA VAL A 63 -12.28 4.50 -0.66
C VAL A 63 -11.12 4.69 -1.65
N PRO A 64 -11.26 4.47 -2.97
CA PRO A 64 -10.22 4.84 -3.93
C PRO A 64 -9.78 6.31 -3.82
N ALA A 65 -10.75 7.23 -3.64
CA ALA A 65 -10.48 8.65 -3.46
C ALA A 65 -9.73 8.91 -2.14
N PHE A 66 -10.13 8.28 -1.04
CA PHE A 66 -9.44 8.39 0.26
C PHE A 66 -8.03 7.81 0.24
N VAL A 67 -7.81 6.68 -0.44
CA VAL A 67 -6.48 6.08 -0.63
C VAL A 67 -5.58 7.05 -1.41
N LEU A 68 -6.11 7.64 -2.49
CA LEU A 68 -5.37 8.60 -3.30
C LEU A 68 -5.07 9.90 -2.54
N LEU A 69 -6.08 10.47 -1.87
CA LEU A 69 -5.93 11.65 -1.03
C LEU A 69 -4.90 11.39 0.08
N ALA A 70 -4.97 10.24 0.74
CA ALA A 70 -3.99 9.84 1.74
C ALA A 70 -2.58 9.75 1.13
N ALA A 71 -2.42 9.23 -0.10
CA ALA A 71 -1.14 9.22 -0.80
C ALA A 71 -0.64 10.65 -1.11
N VAL A 72 -1.50 11.54 -1.59
CA VAL A 72 -1.16 12.96 -1.84
C VAL A 72 -0.73 13.66 -0.56
N VAL A 73 -1.51 13.53 0.52
CA VAL A 73 -1.17 14.08 1.85
C VAL A 73 0.12 13.46 2.38
N THR A 74 0.37 12.18 2.10
CA THR A 74 1.63 11.52 2.45
C THR A 74 2.80 12.20 1.72
N VAL A 75 2.72 12.40 0.40
CA VAL A 75 3.82 13.01 -0.35
C VAL A 75 4.01 14.48 0.03
N ALA A 76 2.95 15.29 0.01
CA ALA A 76 2.98 16.71 0.35
C ALA A 76 3.40 16.94 1.82
N GLY A 77 2.95 16.07 2.71
CA GLY A 77 3.21 16.11 4.16
C GLY A 77 4.53 15.46 4.58
N ALA A 78 5.43 15.06 3.68
CA ALA A 78 6.67 14.36 4.03
C ALA A 78 7.51 15.10 5.08
N GLY A 79 7.54 16.44 5.01
CA GLY A 79 8.25 17.29 5.98
C GLY A 79 7.68 17.24 7.40
N VAL A 80 6.36 17.26 7.51
CA VAL A 80 5.62 17.14 8.78
C VAL A 80 5.77 15.73 9.31
N ARG A 81 5.59 14.72 8.46
CA ARG A 81 5.75 13.30 8.80
C ARG A 81 7.12 13.02 9.42
N GLY A 82 8.20 13.52 8.80
CA GLY A 82 9.54 13.38 9.36
C GLY A 82 9.70 13.96 10.76
N ARG A 83 9.06 15.11 11.08
CA ARG A 83 9.03 15.65 12.46
C ARG A 83 8.30 14.73 13.41
N LEU A 84 7.13 14.26 12.99
CA LEU A 84 6.29 13.40 13.81
C LEU A 84 7.00 12.08 14.12
N VAL A 85 7.71 11.50 13.14
CA VAL A 85 8.58 10.33 13.34
C VAL A 85 9.66 10.63 14.38
N GLU A 86 10.42 11.71 14.21
CA GLU A 86 11.48 12.07 15.16
C GLU A 86 10.97 12.26 16.59
N ARG A 87 9.84 12.96 16.74
CA ARG A 87 9.20 13.16 18.05
C ARG A 87 8.67 11.85 18.63
N ARG A 88 7.92 11.07 17.85
CA ARG A 88 7.31 9.80 18.28
C ARG A 88 8.34 8.76 18.69
N TYR A 89 9.49 8.74 18.00
CA TYR A 89 10.56 7.79 18.27
C TYR A 89 11.70 8.38 19.11
N ARG A 90 11.62 9.65 19.53
CA ARG A 90 12.64 10.39 20.30
C ARG A 90 14.04 10.18 19.69
N LEU A 91 14.15 10.49 18.40
CA LEU A 91 15.36 10.26 17.62
C LEU A 91 16.33 11.43 17.76
N ASP A 92 17.47 11.18 18.38
CA ASP A 92 18.49 12.18 18.67
C ASP A 92 19.86 11.79 18.09
N GLY A 93 20.85 12.68 18.21
CA GLY A 93 22.24 12.37 17.90
C GLY A 93 22.91 11.72 19.11
N PHE A 94 23.26 10.43 19.02
CA PHE A 94 23.97 9.72 20.08
C PHE A 94 25.42 9.44 19.66
N PRO A 95 26.42 10.16 20.19
CA PRO A 95 27.81 9.94 19.82
C PRO A 95 28.34 8.67 20.52
N THR A 96 28.33 7.54 19.81
CA THR A 96 29.03 6.32 20.23
C THR A 96 29.92 5.82 19.11
N PRO A 97 31.06 5.14 19.40
CA PRO A 97 31.93 4.61 18.35
C PRO A 97 31.21 3.65 17.39
N THR A 98 30.31 2.82 17.91
CA THR A 98 29.51 1.92 17.08
C THR A 98 28.54 2.68 16.17
N LEU A 99 27.86 3.71 16.67
CA LEU A 99 26.96 4.50 15.82
C LEU A 99 27.74 5.32 14.77
N ALA A 100 28.94 5.79 15.10
CA ALA A 100 29.84 6.41 14.13
C ALA A 100 30.21 5.43 13.01
N ALA A 101 30.54 4.18 13.33
CA ALA A 101 30.80 3.14 12.34
C ALA A 101 29.57 2.82 11.46
N ILE A 102 28.37 2.73 12.05
CA ILE A 102 27.10 2.56 11.32
C ILE A 102 26.87 3.75 10.38
N THR A 103 27.11 4.96 10.87
CA THR A 103 26.96 6.20 10.10
C THR A 103 27.94 6.26 8.94
N GLY A 104 29.20 5.89 9.16
CA GLY A 104 30.22 5.81 8.12
C GLY A 104 29.83 4.83 7.02
N TYR A 105 29.39 3.63 7.40
CA TYR A 105 28.89 2.64 6.44
C TYR A 105 27.66 3.14 5.67
N ALA A 106 26.69 3.74 6.37
CA ALA A 106 25.48 4.24 5.74
C ALA A 106 25.79 5.37 4.73
N LYS A 107 26.68 6.30 5.08
CA LYS A 107 27.13 7.38 4.19
C LYS A 107 27.96 6.89 3.01
N ALA A 108 28.77 5.84 3.18
CA ALA A 108 29.48 5.20 2.07
C ALA A 108 28.52 4.59 1.04
N GLN A 109 27.32 4.20 1.47
CA GLN A 109 26.28 3.67 0.61
C GLN A 109 25.38 4.79 0.04
N LEU A 110 24.99 5.76 0.86
CA LEU A 110 24.11 6.86 0.47
C LEU A 110 24.64 8.16 1.12
N PRO A 111 25.45 8.97 0.41
CA PRO A 111 26.18 10.10 1.01
C PRO A 111 25.29 11.12 1.73
N THR A 112 24.06 11.31 1.26
CA THR A 112 23.09 12.26 1.80
C THR A 112 22.33 11.76 3.02
N VAL A 113 22.50 10.50 3.42
CA VAL A 113 21.75 9.94 4.55
C VAL A 113 22.21 10.51 5.89
N GLU A 114 21.26 10.98 6.70
CA GLU A 114 21.53 11.28 8.10
C GLU A 114 21.14 10.10 8.99
N VAL A 115 21.99 9.75 9.95
CA VAL A 115 21.66 8.74 10.95
C VAL A 115 21.20 9.42 12.23
N ARG A 116 20.05 8.99 12.75
CA ARG A 116 19.51 9.39 14.06
C ARG A 116 19.26 8.14 14.88
N ALA A 117 19.41 8.21 16.19
CA ALA A 117 19.29 7.03 17.04
C ALA A 117 18.38 7.25 18.23
N ASN A 118 17.83 6.15 18.74
CA ASN A 118 17.31 6.05 20.10
C ASN A 118 17.75 4.71 20.68
N LEU A 119 18.80 4.76 21.51
CA LEU A 119 19.40 3.56 22.10
C LEU A 119 18.65 3.05 23.34
N ARG A 120 17.58 3.73 23.78
CA ARG A 120 16.72 3.26 24.88
C ARG A 120 15.64 2.29 24.41
N ARG A 121 15.40 2.24 23.11
CA ARG A 121 14.31 1.47 22.51
C ARG A 121 14.83 0.16 21.93
N THR A 122 14.13 -0.95 22.22
CA THR A 122 14.60 -2.33 21.97
C THR A 122 13.67 -3.17 21.10
N ASP A 123 12.51 -2.65 20.69
CA ASP A 123 11.52 -3.34 19.84
C ASP A 123 11.78 -3.21 18.33
N LEU A 124 12.76 -2.38 17.93
CA LEU A 124 13.11 -2.09 16.54
C LEU A 124 14.62 -2.19 16.31
N LEU A 125 15.05 -2.46 15.08
CA LEU A 125 16.47 -2.50 14.68
C LEU A 125 16.87 -1.16 14.05
N ALA A 126 16.27 -0.89 12.90
CA ALA A 126 16.34 0.37 12.19
C ALA A 126 15.11 0.53 11.28
N PHE A 127 14.87 1.75 10.83
CA PHE A 127 14.02 1.99 9.67
C PHE A 127 14.42 3.27 8.94
N ALA A 128 14.21 3.32 7.63
CA ALA A 128 14.38 4.53 6.83
C ALA A 128 13.13 5.43 6.86
N TYR A 129 13.35 6.75 6.82
CA TYR A 129 12.29 7.75 6.67
C TYR A 129 12.79 9.01 5.98
N LEU A 130 11.89 9.88 5.54
CA LEU A 130 12.23 11.17 4.95
C LEU A 130 11.93 12.31 5.92
N ARG A 131 12.89 13.23 6.06
CA ARG A 131 12.67 14.47 6.79
C ARG A 131 12.18 15.62 5.92
N ARG A 132 12.62 15.63 4.67
CA ARG A 132 12.25 16.53 3.57
C ARG A 132 12.43 15.75 2.26
N PRO A 133 11.86 16.20 1.13
CA PRO A 133 12.24 15.68 -0.17
C PRO A 133 13.77 15.66 -0.29
N ARG A 134 14.36 14.53 -0.70
CA ARG A 134 15.82 14.33 -0.84
C ARG A 134 16.67 14.43 0.44
N ARG A 135 16.07 14.36 1.64
CA ARG A 135 16.83 14.20 2.91
C ARG A 135 16.47 12.88 3.59
N PRO A 136 17.00 11.76 3.08
CA PRO A 136 16.80 10.45 3.69
C PRO A 136 17.45 10.42 5.07
N ARG A 137 16.76 9.79 6.01
CA ARG A 137 17.24 9.55 7.36
C ARG A 137 17.10 8.07 7.70
N LEU A 138 18.07 7.57 8.45
CA LEU A 138 18.05 6.23 9.01
C LEU A 138 17.89 6.34 10.53
N ALA A 139 16.77 5.83 11.04
CA ALA A 139 16.58 5.66 12.47
C ALA A 139 17.26 4.36 12.93
N VAL A 140 18.13 4.43 13.93
CA VAL A 140 18.88 3.31 14.51
C VAL A 140 18.52 3.11 15.97
N PHE A 141 18.31 1.86 16.38
CA PHE A 141 17.92 1.49 17.73
C PHE A 141 18.95 0.56 18.37
N ALA A 142 18.86 0.37 19.69
CA ALA A 142 19.81 -0.41 20.48
C ALA A 142 20.09 -1.82 19.90
N PRO A 143 19.08 -2.59 19.47
CA PRO A 143 19.28 -3.93 18.91
C PRO A 143 20.18 -3.94 17.67
N LEU A 144 20.16 -2.90 16.82
CA LEU A 144 21.06 -2.84 15.67
C LEU A 144 22.50 -2.59 16.09
N VAL A 145 22.72 -1.78 17.13
CA VAL A 145 24.06 -1.54 17.70
C VAL A 145 24.64 -2.83 18.29
N VAL A 146 23.81 -3.62 18.98
CA VAL A 146 24.21 -4.93 19.50
C VAL A 146 24.51 -5.90 18.35
N LEU A 147 23.61 -5.98 17.36
CA LEU A 147 23.80 -6.83 16.19
C LEU A 147 25.08 -6.46 15.44
N TRP A 148 25.39 -5.17 15.29
CA TRP A 148 26.59 -4.68 14.62
C TRP A 148 27.90 -5.16 15.26
N ARG A 149 27.92 -5.34 16.58
CA ARG A 149 29.09 -5.86 17.30
C ARG A 149 29.18 -7.39 17.23
N ARG A 150 28.03 -8.07 17.26
CA ARG A 150 27.95 -9.55 17.29
C ARG A 150 28.06 -10.18 15.91
N ASP A 151 27.36 -9.62 14.94
CA ASP A 151 27.28 -10.09 13.56
C ASP A 151 27.18 -8.88 12.63
N ARG A 152 28.37 -8.41 12.24
CA ARG A 152 28.50 -7.22 11.40
C ARG A 152 27.81 -7.41 10.04
N ALA A 153 27.88 -8.60 9.44
CA ALA A 153 27.31 -8.88 8.13
C ALA A 153 25.78 -8.79 8.15
N ALA A 154 25.13 -9.36 9.16
CA ALA A 154 23.68 -9.23 9.35
C ALA A 154 23.26 -7.78 9.60
N ALA A 155 24.02 -7.04 10.41
CA ALA A 155 23.72 -5.64 10.69
C ALA A 155 23.85 -4.75 9.45
N GLU A 156 24.87 -4.99 8.62
CA GLU A 156 25.03 -4.34 7.32
C GLU A 156 23.90 -4.68 6.35
N ALA A 157 23.40 -5.91 6.36
CA ALA A 157 22.24 -6.30 5.56
C ALA A 157 20.98 -5.53 5.98
N VAL A 158 20.76 -5.34 7.28
CA VAL A 158 19.67 -4.48 7.79
C VAL A 158 19.82 -3.05 7.27
N VAL A 159 21.02 -2.47 7.36
CA VAL A 159 21.26 -1.10 6.87
C VAL A 159 21.06 -1.02 5.35
N ARG A 160 21.58 -1.97 4.56
CA ARG A 160 21.39 -2.01 3.10
C ARG A 160 19.93 -2.11 2.71
N HIS A 161 19.13 -2.93 3.40
CA HIS A 161 17.69 -3.03 3.20
C HIS A 161 17.00 -1.68 3.39
N GLU A 162 17.25 -1.00 4.51
CA GLU A 162 16.64 0.31 4.78
C GLU A 162 17.08 1.38 3.78
N LEU A 163 18.35 1.39 3.40
CA LEU A 163 18.86 2.33 2.40
C LEU A 163 18.32 2.05 0.99
N ALA A 164 17.95 0.80 0.68
CA ALA A 164 17.30 0.47 -0.59
C ALA A 164 15.95 1.20 -0.72
N HIS A 165 15.14 1.26 0.34
CA HIS A 165 13.90 2.04 0.35
C HIS A 165 14.12 3.54 0.14
N CYS A 166 15.22 4.09 0.66
CA CYS A 166 15.60 5.47 0.39
C CYS A 166 15.93 5.68 -1.09
N ARG A 167 16.78 4.82 -1.68
CA ARG A 167 17.22 4.95 -3.08
C ARG A 167 16.08 4.74 -4.08
N GLN A 168 15.13 3.86 -3.75
CA GLN A 168 13.98 3.59 -4.61
C GLN A 168 12.89 4.66 -4.47
N GLY A 169 12.93 5.48 -3.42
CA GLY A 169 11.96 6.53 -3.15
C GLY A 169 10.70 6.04 -2.44
N ASP A 170 10.67 4.78 -2.00
CA ASP A 170 9.52 4.16 -1.33
C ASP A 170 9.11 4.96 -0.09
N THR A 171 10.10 5.48 0.64
CA THR A 171 9.92 6.30 1.85
C THR A 171 9.06 7.56 1.65
N LEU A 172 8.82 7.99 0.41
CA LEU A 172 7.87 9.06 0.06
C LEU A 172 6.42 8.66 0.35
N LEU A 173 6.05 7.41 0.08
CA LEU A 173 4.69 6.88 0.13
C LEU A 173 4.51 5.85 1.25
N SER A 174 5.46 4.92 1.40
CA SER A 174 5.49 3.91 2.45
C SER A 174 6.51 4.30 3.52
N GLY A 175 6.04 4.72 4.68
CA GLY A 175 6.92 5.12 5.77
C GLY A 175 6.21 5.15 7.12
N ALA A 176 7.00 5.21 8.20
CA ALA A 176 6.45 5.38 9.53
C ALA A 176 5.52 6.60 9.56
N THR A 177 4.32 6.45 10.11
CA THR A 177 3.26 7.49 10.14
C THR A 177 2.72 7.95 8.78
N SER A 178 2.81 7.13 7.73
CA SER A 178 2.18 7.39 6.43
C SER A 178 0.64 7.26 6.50
N PRO A 179 -0.14 8.31 6.17
CA PRO A 179 -1.58 8.22 5.99
C PRO A 179 -2.00 7.11 5.01
N LEU A 180 -1.28 6.92 3.91
CA LEU A 180 -1.55 5.84 2.96
C LEU A 180 -1.46 4.47 3.64
N ALA A 181 -0.38 4.22 4.37
CA ALA A 181 -0.21 2.97 5.11
C ALA A 181 -1.28 2.80 6.21
N PHE A 182 -1.78 3.89 6.78
CA PHE A 182 -2.88 3.85 7.74
C PHE A 182 -4.18 3.40 7.07
N VAL A 183 -4.57 4.00 5.94
CA VAL A 183 -5.80 3.63 5.21
C VAL A 183 -5.74 2.18 4.75
N VAL A 184 -4.64 1.77 4.10
CA VAL A 184 -4.46 0.38 3.63
C VAL A 184 -4.44 -0.63 4.78
N ARG A 185 -4.07 -0.22 6.00
CA ARG A 185 -4.09 -1.11 7.16
C ARG A 185 -5.49 -1.25 7.78
N HIS A 186 -6.32 -0.22 7.70
CA HIS A 186 -7.61 -0.17 8.41
C HIS A 186 -8.81 -0.26 7.46
N TRP A 187 -8.60 -0.53 6.17
CA TRP A 187 -9.68 -0.74 5.21
C TRP A 187 -10.69 -1.81 5.65
N PRO A 188 -10.35 -2.93 6.34
CA PRO A 188 -11.37 -3.89 6.74
C PRO A 188 -12.35 -3.29 7.74
N GLY A 189 -11.86 -2.46 8.67
CA GLY A 189 -12.70 -1.73 9.60
C GLY A 189 -13.57 -0.70 8.87
N LEU A 190 -12.99 0.01 7.89
CA LEU A 190 -13.75 0.93 7.04
C LEU A 190 -14.90 0.20 6.33
N PHE A 191 -14.63 -0.94 5.70
CA PHE A 191 -15.64 -1.77 5.03
C PHE A 191 -16.77 -2.22 5.96
N VAL A 192 -16.42 -2.68 7.17
CA VAL A 192 -17.41 -3.10 8.15
C VAL A 192 -18.33 -1.94 8.51
N TRP A 193 -17.77 -0.78 8.82
CA TRP A 193 -18.54 0.37 9.26
C TRP A 193 -19.33 1.06 8.15
N THR A 194 -18.79 1.12 6.93
CA THR A 194 -19.45 1.81 5.83
C THR A 194 -20.38 0.89 5.06
N ALA A 195 -20.05 -0.39 4.86
CA ALA A 195 -20.86 -1.30 4.04
C ALA A 195 -21.67 -2.29 4.90
N VAL A 196 -20.99 -3.09 5.74
CA VAL A 196 -21.64 -4.22 6.43
C VAL A 196 -22.67 -3.75 7.44
N VAL A 197 -22.36 -2.72 8.23
CA VAL A 197 -23.28 -2.22 9.26
C VAL A 197 -24.54 -1.60 8.63
N PRO A 198 -24.47 -0.67 7.65
CA PRO A 198 -25.68 -0.11 7.06
C PRO A 198 -26.52 -1.14 6.31
N VAL A 199 -25.89 -2.03 5.53
CA VAL A 199 -26.60 -3.12 4.84
C VAL A 199 -27.26 -4.08 5.83
N GLY A 200 -26.55 -4.45 6.89
CA GLY A 200 -27.08 -5.31 7.94
C GLY A 200 -28.24 -4.68 8.71
N ALA A 201 -28.20 -3.36 8.93
CA ALA A 201 -29.29 -2.62 9.57
C ALA A 201 -30.55 -2.61 8.70
N VAL A 202 -30.42 -2.36 7.39
CA VAL A 202 -31.55 -2.41 6.45
C VAL A 202 -32.11 -3.83 6.34
N TRP A 203 -31.24 -4.84 6.25
CA TRP A 203 -31.66 -6.24 6.26
C TRP A 203 -32.44 -6.58 7.53
N PHE A 204 -31.94 -6.19 8.70
CA PHE A 204 -32.59 -6.45 9.99
C PHE A 204 -33.95 -5.74 10.11
N ALA A 205 -34.05 -4.49 9.67
CA ALA A 205 -35.31 -3.74 9.65
C ALA A 205 -36.36 -4.44 8.75
N ALA A 206 -35.96 -4.86 7.55
CA ALA A 206 -36.83 -5.58 6.62
C ALA A 206 -37.35 -6.91 7.21
N VAL A 207 -36.52 -7.61 8.00
CA VAL A 207 -36.93 -8.84 8.71
C VAL A 207 -37.94 -8.54 9.81
N LEU A 208 -37.77 -7.45 10.56
CA LEU A 208 -38.66 -7.08 11.67
C LEU A 208 -40.03 -6.57 11.21
N ASP A 209 -40.09 -5.84 10.10
CA ASP A 209 -41.35 -5.25 9.60
C ASP A 209 -42.34 -6.31 9.08
N GLY A 210 -41.98 -7.59 9.12
CA GLY A 210 -42.84 -8.69 8.67
C GLY A 210 -43.26 -8.56 7.21
N ALA A 211 -42.59 -7.68 6.46
CA ALA A 211 -42.85 -7.42 5.08
C ALA A 211 -42.75 -8.77 4.35
N GLY A 212 -43.88 -9.24 3.81
CA GLY A 212 -44.01 -10.49 3.06
C GLY A 212 -43.23 -10.52 1.75
N TYR A 213 -42.09 -9.84 1.68
CA TYR A 213 -41.08 -9.98 0.66
C TYR A 213 -40.27 -11.23 1.00
N ALA A 214 -40.52 -12.32 0.27
CA ALA A 214 -39.77 -13.56 0.34
C ALA A 214 -38.27 -13.29 0.55
N GLY A 215 -37.72 -13.71 1.69
CA GLY A 215 -36.36 -13.37 2.16
C GLY A 215 -35.19 -13.70 1.22
N GLY A 216 -35.47 -14.25 0.03
CA GLY A 216 -34.49 -14.50 -1.03
C GLY A 216 -34.12 -13.26 -1.87
N GLU A 217 -35.07 -12.39 -2.25
CA GLU A 217 -34.78 -11.31 -3.24
C GLU A 217 -34.08 -10.11 -2.60
N VAL A 218 -34.61 -9.58 -1.50
CA VAL A 218 -33.94 -8.48 -0.76
C VAL A 218 -32.60 -8.95 -0.18
N GLY A 219 -32.57 -10.17 0.36
CA GLY A 219 -31.35 -10.78 0.89
C GLY A 219 -30.27 -10.96 -0.19
N SER A 220 -30.64 -11.44 -1.37
CA SER A 220 -29.70 -11.60 -2.49
C SER A 220 -29.23 -10.24 -3.04
N GLY A 221 -30.12 -9.26 -3.19
CA GLY A 221 -29.76 -7.90 -3.61
C GLY A 221 -28.74 -7.24 -2.67
N LEU A 222 -28.98 -7.29 -1.35
CA LEU A 222 -28.07 -6.76 -0.33
C LEU A 222 -26.75 -7.54 -0.27
N GLY A 223 -26.80 -8.86 -0.43
CA GLY A 223 -25.61 -9.72 -0.52
C GLY A 223 -24.73 -9.36 -1.74
N LEU A 224 -25.34 -9.16 -2.90
CA LEU A 224 -24.65 -8.71 -4.10
C LEU A 224 -24.08 -7.29 -3.92
N MET A 225 -24.76 -6.41 -3.18
CA MET A 225 -24.27 -5.05 -2.91
C MET A 225 -22.98 -5.09 -2.09
N LEU A 226 -22.95 -5.93 -1.05
CA LEU A 226 -21.75 -6.16 -0.25
C LEU A 226 -20.61 -6.76 -1.09
N LEU A 227 -20.94 -7.66 -2.02
CA LEU A 227 -19.94 -8.26 -2.90
C LEU A 227 -19.35 -7.24 -3.88
N THR A 228 -20.19 -6.37 -4.46
CA THR A 228 -19.76 -5.24 -5.29
C THR A 228 -18.84 -4.30 -4.50
N ALA A 229 -19.28 -3.88 -3.31
CA ALA A 229 -18.51 -3.01 -2.42
C ALA A 229 -17.17 -3.62 -2.02
N LEU A 230 -17.14 -4.91 -1.68
CA LEU A 230 -15.92 -5.64 -1.32
C LEU A 230 -14.95 -5.74 -2.51
N GLY A 231 -15.45 -6.09 -3.70
CA GLY A 231 -14.63 -6.18 -4.90
C GLY A 231 -14.01 -4.82 -5.28
N SER A 232 -14.80 -3.75 -5.28
CA SER A 232 -14.31 -2.37 -5.53
C SER A 232 -13.22 -1.97 -4.52
N LEU A 233 -13.44 -2.27 -3.24
CA LEU A 233 -12.49 -1.96 -2.18
C LEU A 233 -11.17 -2.74 -2.33
N LEU A 234 -11.25 -4.05 -2.56
CA LEU A 234 -10.08 -4.89 -2.78
C LEU A 234 -9.30 -4.44 -4.01
N ALA A 235 -10.00 -4.08 -5.10
CA ALA A 235 -9.39 -3.51 -6.28
C ALA A 235 -8.64 -2.20 -5.97
N ALA A 236 -9.20 -1.32 -5.13
CA ALA A 236 -8.59 -0.04 -4.76
C ALA A 236 -7.27 -0.19 -4.00
N VAL A 237 -7.16 -1.19 -3.12
CA VAL A 237 -5.96 -1.41 -2.28
C VAL A 237 -4.91 -2.33 -2.91
N THR A 238 -5.26 -3.08 -3.96
CA THR A 238 -4.38 -4.11 -4.55
C THR A 238 -3.08 -3.52 -5.10
N LEU A 239 -3.13 -2.49 -5.94
CA LEU A 239 -1.92 -1.91 -6.55
C LEU A 239 -0.98 -1.23 -5.54
N PRO A 240 -1.47 -0.43 -4.56
CA PRO A 240 -0.62 0.07 -3.46
C PRO A 240 0.07 -1.05 -2.68
N VAL A 241 -0.64 -2.14 -2.39
CA VAL A 241 -0.10 -3.31 -1.68
C VAL A 241 0.96 -4.00 -2.52
N ALA A 242 0.69 -4.26 -3.81
CA ALA A 242 1.64 -4.85 -4.74
C ALA A 242 2.90 -3.99 -4.91
N GLY A 243 2.75 -2.67 -5.01
CA GLY A 243 3.89 -1.73 -5.04
C GLY A 243 4.72 -1.79 -3.75
N SER A 244 4.06 -1.90 -2.59
CA SER A 244 4.74 -2.03 -1.29
C SER A 244 5.47 -3.37 -1.14
N TRP A 245 4.89 -4.46 -1.63
CA TRP A 245 5.52 -5.78 -1.63
C TRP A 245 6.72 -5.82 -2.57
N SER A 246 6.60 -5.25 -3.77
CA SER A 246 7.72 -5.10 -4.70
C SER A 246 8.90 -4.36 -4.06
N ALA A 247 8.64 -3.25 -3.36
CA ALA A 247 9.67 -2.50 -2.63
C ALA A 247 10.39 -3.35 -1.58
N GLU A 248 9.66 -4.16 -0.81
CA GLU A 248 10.25 -5.07 0.18
C GLU A 248 11.11 -6.16 -0.46
N PHE A 249 10.64 -6.79 -1.56
CA PHE A 249 11.44 -7.78 -2.29
C PHE A 249 12.70 -7.14 -2.93
N ALA A 250 12.57 -5.94 -3.47
CA ALA A 250 13.71 -5.20 -4.02
C ALA A 250 14.74 -4.86 -2.93
N ALA A 251 14.29 -4.44 -1.75
CA ALA A 251 15.16 -4.17 -0.61
C ALA A 251 15.82 -5.45 -0.06
N ASP A 252 15.10 -6.58 -0.04
CA ASP A 252 15.64 -7.90 0.30
C ASP A 252 16.72 -8.36 -0.69
N HIS A 253 16.51 -8.16 -1.98
CA HIS A 253 17.51 -8.46 -3.03
C HIS A 253 18.82 -7.68 -2.81
N VAL A 254 18.74 -6.39 -2.46
CA VAL A 254 19.91 -5.54 -2.21
C VAL A 254 20.63 -5.93 -0.90
N ALA A 255 19.88 -6.37 0.11
CA ALA A 255 20.43 -6.83 1.37
C ALA A 255 21.11 -8.22 1.26
N GLY A 256 20.63 -9.07 0.35
CA GLY A 256 21.19 -10.40 0.07
C GLY A 256 20.87 -11.44 1.15
N ALA A 257 21.54 -12.60 1.12
CA ALA A 257 21.24 -13.73 2.00
C ALA A 257 21.29 -13.42 3.51
N ALA A 258 22.15 -12.48 3.93
CA ALA A 258 22.22 -12.00 5.31
C ALA A 258 20.95 -11.27 5.78
N ALA A 259 20.02 -10.94 4.87
CA ALA A 259 18.68 -10.46 5.21
C ALA A 259 17.80 -11.54 5.87
N ALA A 260 18.06 -12.83 5.63
CA ALA A 260 17.31 -13.92 6.26
C ALA A 260 17.40 -13.86 7.79
N THR A 261 18.56 -13.47 8.33
CA THR A 261 18.81 -13.29 9.76
C THR A 261 17.94 -12.20 10.38
N ARG A 262 17.63 -11.12 9.64
CA ARG A 262 16.69 -10.05 10.05
C ARG A 262 15.26 -10.56 10.16
N LEU A 263 14.86 -11.48 9.28
CA LEU A 263 13.51 -12.06 9.28
C LEU A 263 13.29 -13.06 10.42
N GLY A 264 14.36 -13.49 11.10
CA GLY A 264 14.33 -14.41 12.23
C GLY A 264 13.88 -13.79 13.56
N VAL A 265 13.88 -12.47 13.71
CA VAL A 265 13.43 -11.81 14.96
C VAL A 265 11.90 -11.76 14.99
N PRO A 266 11.23 -12.52 15.87
CA PRO A 266 9.78 -12.52 15.94
C PRO A 266 9.31 -11.16 16.43
N LYS A 267 8.63 -10.41 15.56
CA LYS A 267 7.82 -9.26 15.97
C LYS A 267 6.38 -9.73 16.06
N THR A 268 5.76 -9.59 17.22
CA THR A 268 4.30 -9.69 17.41
C THR A 268 3.63 -8.57 16.63
N ARG A 269 3.47 -8.75 15.31
CA ARG A 269 2.78 -7.79 14.44
C ARG A 269 1.29 -8.10 14.47
N ARG A 270 0.46 -7.08 14.75
CA ARG A 270 -1.01 -7.16 14.62
C ARG A 270 -1.37 -7.68 13.22
N VAL A 271 -2.45 -8.46 13.11
CA VAL A 271 -2.92 -9.11 11.86
C VAL A 271 -3.01 -8.13 10.68
N THR A 272 -3.44 -6.90 10.92
CA THR A 272 -3.58 -5.85 9.91
C THR A 272 -2.23 -5.34 9.35
N ALA A 273 -1.13 -5.46 10.10
CA ALA A 273 0.20 -5.08 9.62
C ALA A 273 0.79 -6.11 8.63
N ARG A 274 0.05 -7.19 8.34
CA ARG A 274 0.44 -8.24 7.39
C ARG A 274 0.06 -7.93 5.95
N LEU A 275 -0.77 -6.92 5.68
CA LEU A 275 -1.21 -6.61 4.32
C LEU A 275 -0.21 -5.74 3.55
N THR A 276 0.38 -4.73 4.21
CA THR A 276 1.35 -3.81 3.56
C THR A 276 2.75 -4.40 3.44
N HIS A 277 3.00 -5.57 4.01
CA HIS A 277 4.29 -6.27 3.92
C HIS A 277 4.06 -7.70 3.45
N PRO A 278 4.92 -8.26 2.59
CA PRO A 278 4.77 -9.63 2.15
C PRO A 278 4.93 -10.60 3.33
N PRO A 279 4.24 -11.76 3.31
CA PRO A 279 4.38 -12.78 4.33
C PRO A 279 5.85 -13.17 4.56
N MET A 280 6.28 -13.27 5.83
CA MET A 280 7.68 -13.59 6.15
C MET A 280 8.13 -14.93 5.56
N ALA A 281 7.25 -15.92 5.52
CA ALA A 281 7.53 -17.22 4.91
C ALA A 281 7.84 -17.09 3.41
N LEU A 282 7.12 -16.22 2.69
CA LEU A 282 7.37 -15.96 1.28
C LEU A 282 8.71 -15.25 1.08
N ARG A 283 9.00 -14.22 1.88
CA ARG A 283 10.30 -13.51 1.82
C ARG A 283 11.49 -14.44 2.06
N ARG A 284 11.41 -15.30 3.08
CA ARG A 284 12.46 -16.29 3.37
C ARG A 284 12.63 -17.25 2.19
N ARG A 285 11.55 -17.86 1.69
CA ARG A 285 11.58 -18.76 0.53
C ARG A 285 12.24 -18.11 -0.70
N LEU A 286 11.95 -16.83 -0.97
CA LEU A 286 12.55 -16.10 -2.11
C LEU A 286 14.04 -15.82 -1.90
N LEU A 287 14.45 -15.50 -0.67
CA LEU A 287 15.87 -15.33 -0.33
C LEU A 287 16.64 -16.65 -0.42
N ASP A 288 16.04 -17.74 0.07
CA ASP A 288 16.60 -19.10 0.01
C ASP A 288 16.72 -19.58 -1.46
N ALA A 289 15.76 -19.24 -2.31
CA ALA A 289 15.80 -19.49 -3.75
C ALA A 289 16.81 -18.61 -4.51
N GLY A 290 17.43 -17.63 -3.83
CA GLY A 290 18.52 -16.83 -4.34
C GLY A 290 18.14 -15.48 -4.96
N PRO A 291 19.15 -14.69 -5.37
CA PRO A 291 18.97 -13.29 -5.76
C PRO A 291 18.10 -13.13 -7.02
N ARG A 292 18.17 -14.07 -7.96
CA ARG A 292 17.37 -14.05 -9.20
C ARG A 292 15.87 -14.22 -8.89
N ALA A 293 15.51 -15.16 -8.02
CA ALA A 293 14.12 -15.37 -7.62
C ALA A 293 13.54 -14.14 -6.91
N THR A 294 14.30 -13.56 -5.97
CA THR A 294 13.89 -12.33 -5.27
C THR A 294 13.73 -11.14 -6.24
N ALA A 295 14.63 -10.98 -7.20
CA ALA A 295 14.54 -9.93 -8.21
C ALA A 295 13.31 -10.10 -9.13
N LEU A 296 13.06 -11.33 -9.60
CA LEU A 296 11.89 -11.63 -10.42
C LEU A 296 10.59 -11.37 -9.65
N ALA A 297 10.52 -11.75 -8.38
CA ALA A 297 9.38 -11.45 -7.52
C ALA A 297 9.16 -9.94 -7.37
N ALA A 298 10.24 -9.16 -7.16
CA ALA A 298 10.15 -7.70 -7.08
C ALA A 298 9.61 -7.08 -8.38
N ILE A 299 10.05 -7.57 -9.55
CA ILE A 299 9.60 -7.07 -10.86
C ILE A 299 8.15 -7.47 -11.12
N ALA A 300 7.82 -8.76 -10.93
CA ALA A 300 6.53 -9.35 -11.29
C ALA A 300 5.38 -8.96 -10.35
N CYS A 301 5.67 -8.51 -9.12
CA CYS A 301 4.64 -8.23 -8.13
C CYS A 301 3.60 -7.20 -8.60
N TYR A 302 4.02 -6.16 -9.33
CA TYR A 302 3.10 -5.13 -9.82
C TYR A 302 2.23 -5.59 -11.01
N PRO A 303 2.78 -6.23 -12.07
CA PRO A 303 1.96 -6.88 -13.10
C PRO A 303 0.98 -7.92 -12.55
N VAL A 304 1.41 -8.77 -11.61
CA VAL A 304 0.53 -9.74 -10.95
C VAL A 304 -0.56 -9.01 -10.15
N GLY A 305 -0.23 -7.90 -9.50
CA GLY A 305 -1.20 -7.04 -8.81
C GLY A 305 -2.31 -6.54 -9.73
N TRP A 306 -2.01 -6.21 -10.99
CA TRP A 306 -3.04 -5.84 -11.98
C TRP A 306 -3.98 -6.99 -12.31
N LEU A 307 -3.48 -8.22 -12.46
CA LEU A 307 -4.31 -9.40 -12.71
C LEU A 307 -5.23 -9.69 -11.52
N VAL A 308 -4.71 -9.55 -10.31
CA VAL A 308 -5.50 -9.68 -9.08
C VAL A 308 -6.56 -8.57 -8.99
N GLN A 309 -6.19 -7.32 -9.31
CA GLN A 309 -7.12 -6.20 -9.33
C GLN A 309 -8.23 -6.41 -10.36
N LEU A 310 -7.90 -6.91 -11.56
CA LEU A 310 -8.90 -7.30 -12.56
C LEU A 310 -9.88 -8.32 -11.99
N GLY A 311 -9.38 -9.36 -11.32
CA GLY A 311 -10.24 -10.36 -10.68
C GLY A 311 -11.26 -9.73 -9.72
N TRP A 312 -10.83 -8.77 -8.90
CA TRP A 312 -11.72 -8.04 -8.00
C TRP A 312 -12.73 -7.14 -8.72
N LEU A 313 -12.32 -6.47 -9.79
CA LEU A 313 -13.21 -5.64 -10.61
C LEU A 313 -14.24 -6.50 -11.36
N LEU A 314 -13.84 -7.65 -11.89
CA LEU A 314 -14.77 -8.60 -12.53
C LEU A 314 -15.76 -9.16 -11.51
N LEU A 315 -15.32 -9.48 -10.29
CA LEU A 315 -16.21 -9.89 -9.20
C LEU A 315 -17.24 -8.80 -8.90
N ALA A 316 -16.78 -7.55 -8.69
CA ALA A 316 -17.66 -6.43 -8.39
C ALA A 316 -18.65 -6.15 -9.52
N ALA A 317 -18.17 -6.15 -10.77
CA ALA A 317 -19.01 -5.87 -11.92
C ALA A 317 -20.06 -6.97 -12.14
N ASN A 318 -19.69 -8.25 -12.00
CA ASN A 318 -20.66 -9.35 -12.07
C ASN A 318 -21.70 -9.26 -10.96
N ALA A 319 -21.30 -8.92 -9.73
CA ALA A 319 -22.25 -8.72 -8.64
C ALA A 319 -23.24 -7.59 -8.96
N ALA A 320 -22.75 -6.46 -9.48
CA ALA A 320 -23.59 -5.33 -9.90
C ALA A 320 -24.54 -5.69 -11.06
N TRP A 321 -24.09 -6.44 -12.08
CA TRP A 321 -24.99 -6.84 -13.17
C TRP A 321 -26.01 -7.89 -12.78
N LEU A 322 -25.65 -8.83 -11.90
CA LEU A 322 -26.62 -9.77 -11.37
C LEU A 322 -27.75 -9.05 -10.62
N GLN A 323 -27.47 -7.92 -9.95
CA GLN A 323 -28.52 -7.08 -9.37
C GLN A 323 -29.46 -6.47 -10.42
N LEU A 324 -28.97 -6.24 -11.64
CA LEU A 324 -29.75 -5.72 -12.77
C LEU A 324 -30.41 -6.83 -13.60
N GLY A 325 -30.24 -8.11 -13.23
CA GLY A 325 -30.72 -9.24 -14.02
C GLY A 325 -29.93 -9.49 -15.31
N GLU A 326 -28.72 -8.94 -15.44
CA GLU A 326 -27.86 -9.05 -16.62
C GLU A 326 -26.59 -9.86 -16.35
N SER A 327 -25.96 -10.38 -17.41
CA SER A 327 -24.57 -10.88 -17.37
C SER A 327 -23.66 -9.90 -18.10
N GLY A 328 -22.74 -9.24 -17.40
CA GLY A 328 -21.89 -8.22 -18.04
C GLY A 328 -20.40 -8.51 -18.07
N THR A 329 -19.93 -9.72 -17.76
CA THR A 329 -18.48 -10.05 -17.77
C THR A 329 -17.76 -9.56 -19.04
N GLN A 330 -18.32 -9.81 -20.23
CA GLN A 330 -17.70 -9.37 -21.50
C GLN A 330 -17.65 -7.85 -21.61
N ARG A 331 -18.72 -7.15 -21.22
CA ARG A 331 -18.78 -5.68 -21.20
C ARG A 331 -17.81 -5.08 -20.19
N ALA A 332 -17.67 -5.67 -19.00
CA ALA A 332 -16.67 -5.27 -18.00
C ALA A 332 -15.27 -5.39 -18.54
N LEU A 333 -14.96 -6.54 -19.15
CA LEU A 333 -13.63 -6.79 -19.69
C LEU A 333 -13.30 -5.77 -20.79
N GLY A 334 -14.23 -5.50 -21.70
CA GLY A 334 -14.08 -4.48 -22.74
C GLY A 334 -13.83 -3.08 -22.16
N LEU A 335 -14.64 -2.66 -21.19
CA LEU A 335 -14.47 -1.36 -20.51
C LEU A 335 -13.15 -1.28 -19.73
N TRP A 336 -12.74 -2.37 -19.08
CA TRP A 336 -11.49 -2.43 -18.33
C TRP A 336 -10.28 -2.32 -19.25
N VAL A 337 -10.27 -3.05 -20.37
CA VAL A 337 -9.22 -2.93 -21.40
C VAL A 337 -9.18 -1.51 -21.96
N ALA A 338 -10.33 -0.94 -22.35
CA ALA A 338 -10.40 0.40 -22.89
C ALA A 338 -9.91 1.48 -21.90
N ALA A 339 -10.22 1.34 -20.61
CA ALA A 339 -9.82 2.29 -19.58
C ALA A 339 -8.36 2.13 -19.11
N GLY A 340 -7.85 0.89 -19.13
CA GLY A 340 -6.57 0.52 -18.53
C GLY A 340 -5.39 0.46 -19.49
N TRP A 341 -5.61 0.28 -20.79
CA TRP A 341 -4.52 0.08 -21.77
C TRP A 341 -3.41 1.16 -21.71
N PRO A 342 -3.69 2.47 -21.53
CA PRO A 342 -2.62 3.46 -21.52
C PRO A 342 -1.71 3.30 -20.30
N VAL A 343 -2.28 2.93 -19.16
CA VAL A 343 -1.53 2.71 -17.91
C VAL A 343 -0.70 1.43 -18.00
N TRP A 344 -1.23 0.37 -18.63
CA TRP A 344 -0.47 -0.88 -18.84
C TRP A 344 0.67 -0.70 -19.83
N THR A 345 0.43 0.00 -20.93
CA THR A 345 1.48 0.34 -21.89
C THR A 345 2.56 1.17 -21.21
N ALA A 346 2.19 2.19 -20.42
CA ALA A 346 3.14 2.97 -19.64
C ALA A 346 3.93 2.11 -18.63
N ALA A 347 3.27 1.16 -17.95
CA ALA A 347 3.92 0.27 -17.00
C ALA A 347 4.90 -0.70 -17.70
N ALA A 348 4.50 -1.26 -18.84
CA ALA A 348 5.34 -2.15 -19.64
C ALA A 348 6.58 -1.41 -20.18
N VAL A 349 6.40 -0.22 -20.74
CA VAL A 349 7.51 0.65 -21.19
C VAL A 349 8.41 1.03 -20.02
N PHE A 350 7.85 1.41 -18.88
CA PHE A 350 8.63 1.77 -17.68
C PHE A 350 9.44 0.58 -17.15
N GLY A 351 8.84 -0.61 -17.11
CA GLY A 351 9.52 -1.85 -16.73
C GLY A 351 10.64 -2.22 -17.69
N ALA A 352 10.40 -2.14 -19.00
CA ALA A 352 11.38 -2.43 -20.04
C ALA A 352 12.57 -1.43 -20.03
N ALA A 353 12.29 -0.15 -19.78
CA ALA A 353 13.31 0.91 -19.72
C ALA A 353 14.11 0.92 -18.40
N TRP A 354 13.61 0.25 -17.35
CA TRP A 354 14.19 0.31 -16.02
C TRP A 354 15.69 -0.03 -15.91
N PRO A 355 16.24 -1.03 -16.62
CA PRO A 355 17.67 -1.33 -16.58
C PRO A 355 18.57 -0.14 -16.92
N VAL A 356 18.08 0.77 -17.78
CA VAL A 356 18.73 2.02 -18.18
C VAL A 356 18.40 3.15 -17.19
N LEU A 357 17.15 3.24 -16.72
CA LEU A 357 16.67 4.31 -15.84
C LEU A 357 17.13 4.20 -14.38
N ARG A 358 17.50 3.02 -13.89
CA ARG A 358 17.86 2.79 -12.48
C ARG A 358 19.04 3.65 -11.99
N ARG A 359 20.01 3.95 -12.87
CA ARG A 359 21.17 4.79 -12.53
C ARG A 359 20.81 6.27 -12.39
N PRO A 360 20.18 6.94 -13.38
CA PRO A 360 19.73 8.31 -13.23
C PRO A 360 18.69 8.45 -12.10
N TRP A 361 17.83 7.44 -11.91
CA TRP A 361 16.91 7.40 -10.77
C TRP A 361 17.62 7.47 -9.43
N ALA A 362 18.65 6.65 -9.22
CA ALA A 362 19.42 6.64 -7.99
C ALA A 362 20.08 7.99 -7.70
N ARG A 363 20.50 8.74 -8.74
CA ARG A 363 21.02 10.11 -8.58
C ARG A 363 19.92 11.10 -8.20
N LEU A 364 18.77 11.04 -8.88
CA LEU A 364 17.63 11.93 -8.65
C LEU A 364 17.11 11.85 -7.20
N VAL A 365 17.00 10.63 -6.67
CA VAL A 365 16.45 10.35 -5.35
C VAL A 365 17.52 10.40 -4.26
N GLY A 366 18.73 9.92 -4.57
CA GLY A 366 19.85 9.84 -3.63
C GLY A 366 20.58 11.16 -3.38
N GLY A 367 20.46 12.14 -4.29
CA GLY A 367 21.18 13.41 -4.23
C GLY A 367 22.57 13.32 -4.84
#